data_AF-A0AB33FAQ9-F1
#
_entry.id   AF-A0AB33FAQ9-F1
#
_cell.length_a   1.000
_cell.length_b   1.000
_cell.length_c   1.000
_cell.angle_alpha   90.00
_cell.angle_beta   90.00
_cell.angle_gamma   90.00
#
_symmetry.space_group_name_H-M   'P 1'
#
loop_
_entity.id
_entity.type
_entity.pdbx_description
1 polymer ?
#
loop_
_entity_poly.entity_id
_entity_poly.type
_entity_poly.pdbx_seq_one_letter_code
_entity_poly.pdbx_strand_id
1 'polypeptide(L)'
;MSAVLRTLTAPAAKQIHRWVLNAFPRGQSTIEYDQPLGDPGIFGPDSITWRIHSEFPGMLSGGLCALMLQLLHPRALAGVYDHSNFRTDLIGRLRRTTNFVAGTTYAPRAEAEQLIARVRKIHSHIRGHTADGVPYEANDPQLLTWVHVTEAYGFLQGCRRYCRRVPAAIADRYYDEARRVAEALGAADVPASEAQVDAYFASVLGALRMDARSREVLDILTSIQLPVPAAGLSRGVFLSAGTALLPGWASDMLGRTATQRAQAHASARLLRSLSPLFRTALRDGLSARACRRMQLPPAMLLEWPDSV
;
A
#
# COMPACT_ATOMS: atom_id res chain seq x y z
N MET A 1 1.86 -10.37 25.78
CA MET A 1 1.12 -11.63 25.52
C MET A 1 1.68 -12.74 26.40
N SER A 2 0.84 -13.41 27.20
CA SER A 2 1.23 -14.56 28.03
C SER A 2 1.89 -15.67 27.19
N ALA A 3 2.82 -16.43 27.78
CA ALA A 3 3.48 -17.56 27.14
C ALA A 3 2.46 -18.60 26.59
N VAL A 4 1.35 -18.80 27.30
CA VAL A 4 0.25 -19.70 26.89
C VAL A 4 -0.43 -19.24 25.60
N LEU A 5 -0.69 -17.94 25.47
CA LEU A 5 -1.28 -17.35 24.24
C LEU A 5 -0.34 -17.45 23.03
N ARG A 6 0.98 -17.45 23.25
CA ARG A 6 1.98 -17.63 22.17
C ARG A 6 1.99 -19.07 21.65
N THR A 7 1.88 -20.06 22.54
CA THR A 7 1.85 -21.48 22.14
C THR A 7 0.57 -21.82 21.38
N LEU A 8 -0.59 -21.30 21.81
CA LEU A 8 -1.89 -21.55 21.17
C LEU A 8 -2.02 -20.91 19.78
N THR A 9 -1.33 -19.80 19.51
CA THR A 9 -1.43 -19.07 18.22
C THR A 9 -0.33 -19.43 17.22
N ALA A 10 0.66 -20.23 17.62
CA ALA A 10 1.82 -20.56 16.78
C ALA A 10 1.49 -21.30 15.47
N PRO A 11 0.54 -22.27 15.40
CA PRO A 11 0.20 -22.94 14.15
C PRO A 11 -0.41 -21.97 13.12
N ALA A 12 -1.32 -21.10 13.56
CA ALA A 12 -1.94 -20.08 12.72
C ALA A 12 -0.91 -19.06 12.23
N ALA A 13 -0.01 -18.60 13.09
CA ALA A 13 1.07 -17.69 12.70
C ALA A 13 2.02 -18.31 11.64
N LYS A 14 2.38 -19.60 11.78
CA LYS A 14 3.18 -20.31 10.77
C LYS A 14 2.45 -20.46 9.44
N GLN A 15 1.14 -20.66 9.45
CA GLN A 15 0.32 -20.76 8.25
C GLN A 15 0.25 -19.41 7.52
N ILE A 16 0.02 -18.32 8.27
CA ILE A 16 0.08 -16.94 7.75
C ILE A 16 1.46 -16.63 7.17
N HIS A 17 2.54 -16.99 7.87
CA HIS A 17 3.90 -16.76 7.39
C HIS A 17 4.14 -17.42 6.01
N ARG A 18 3.84 -18.72 5.89
CA ARG A 18 3.99 -19.47 4.62
C ARG A 18 3.17 -18.84 3.50
N TRP A 19 1.96 -18.39 3.81
CA TRP A 19 1.13 -17.71 2.84
C TRP A 19 1.74 -16.43 2.31
N VAL A 20 2.17 -15.54 3.20
CA VAL A 20 2.75 -14.25 2.81
C VAL A 20 3.97 -14.50 1.94
N LEU A 21 4.81 -15.48 2.27
CA LEU A 21 5.94 -15.86 1.43
C LEU A 21 5.53 -16.45 0.07
N ASN A 22 4.42 -17.19 -0.04
CA ASN A 22 3.97 -17.68 -1.34
C ASN A 22 3.34 -16.58 -2.20
N ALA A 23 2.55 -15.70 -1.59
CA ALA A 23 1.91 -14.58 -2.27
C ALA A 23 2.93 -13.51 -2.67
N PHE A 24 3.91 -13.24 -1.80
CA PHE A 24 4.94 -12.21 -1.92
C PHE A 24 6.32 -12.82 -1.59
N PRO A 25 6.88 -13.66 -2.49
CA PRO A 25 8.11 -14.38 -2.24
C PRO A 25 9.30 -13.45 -2.01
N ARG A 26 10.05 -13.76 -0.95
CA ARG A 26 11.38 -13.18 -0.70
C ARG A 26 12.31 -13.68 -1.81
N GLY A 27 13.11 -12.79 -2.40
CA GLY A 27 14.15 -13.17 -3.36
C GLY A 27 13.88 -12.89 -4.84
N GLN A 28 12.76 -12.26 -5.22
CA GLN A 28 12.66 -11.62 -6.55
C GLN A 28 13.38 -10.26 -6.62
N SER A 29 13.72 -9.70 -5.46
CA SER A 29 14.52 -8.49 -5.32
C SER A 29 15.93 -8.92 -4.89
N THR A 30 16.94 -8.49 -5.64
CA THR A 30 18.38 -8.66 -5.34
C THR A 30 18.86 -7.75 -4.20
N ILE A 31 17.96 -6.98 -3.59
CA ILE A 31 18.30 -5.97 -2.59
C ILE A 31 18.68 -6.65 -1.27
N GLU A 32 19.87 -6.33 -0.77
CA GLU A 32 20.31 -6.68 0.58
C GLU A 32 19.79 -5.64 1.58
N TYR A 33 18.72 -6.00 2.31
CA TYR A 33 18.06 -5.06 3.23
C TYR A 33 18.79 -4.88 4.57
N ASP A 34 19.74 -5.74 4.89
CA ASP A 34 20.51 -5.76 6.14
C ASP A 34 21.91 -5.15 6.02
N GLN A 35 22.32 -4.73 4.81
CA GLN A 35 23.60 -4.09 4.53
C GLN A 35 23.42 -2.87 3.62
N PRO A 36 24.35 -1.90 3.59
CA PRO A 36 25.46 -1.73 4.54
C PRO A 36 24.95 -1.28 5.91
N LEU A 37 25.64 -1.70 6.98
CA LEU A 37 25.29 -1.30 8.35
C LEU A 37 25.26 0.23 8.51
N GLY A 38 24.25 0.73 9.21
CA GLY A 38 24.07 2.15 9.52
C GLY A 38 23.41 3.00 8.43
N ASP A 39 23.12 2.46 7.23
CA ASP A 39 22.42 3.20 6.18
C ASP A 39 20.90 3.30 6.48
N PRO A 40 20.35 4.51 6.75
CA PRO A 40 18.93 4.66 7.07
C PRO A 40 17.99 4.55 5.85
N GLY A 41 18.51 4.53 4.64
CA GLY A 41 17.73 4.66 3.42
C GLY A 41 17.16 6.07 3.25
N ILE A 42 15.98 6.15 2.63
CA ILE A 42 15.26 7.42 2.44
C ILE A 42 14.71 7.92 3.79
N PHE A 43 14.09 7.04 4.57
CA PHE A 43 13.27 7.43 5.74
C PHE A 43 13.96 7.22 7.09
N GLY A 44 14.62 6.09 7.31
CA GLY A 44 15.26 5.74 8.59
C GLY A 44 14.32 5.22 9.69
N PRO A 45 14.89 4.73 10.80
CA PRO A 45 14.18 4.00 11.85
C PRO A 45 13.25 4.86 12.71
N ASP A 46 13.45 6.18 12.74
CA ASP A 46 12.60 7.12 13.50
C ASP A 46 11.38 7.60 12.70
N SER A 47 11.31 7.22 11.42
CA SER A 47 10.21 7.60 10.54
C SER A 47 8.89 6.96 10.96
N ILE A 48 7.80 7.70 10.70
CA ILE A 48 6.45 7.16 10.77
C ILE A 48 6.20 6.21 9.60
N THR A 49 6.86 6.44 8.48
CA THR A 49 6.76 5.61 7.27
C THR A 49 7.19 4.17 7.54
N TRP A 50 8.34 3.91 8.18
CA TRP A 50 8.74 2.55 8.59
C TRP A 50 7.70 1.91 9.52
N ARG A 51 7.16 2.70 10.44
CA ARG A 51 6.17 2.25 11.42
C ARG A 51 4.86 1.82 10.76
N ILE A 52 4.28 2.66 9.90
CA ILE A 52 3.03 2.35 9.18
C ILE A 52 3.25 1.22 8.19
N HIS A 53 4.36 1.24 7.43
CA HIS A 53 4.61 0.24 6.40
C HIS A 53 5.01 -1.13 6.96
N SER A 54 5.26 -1.25 8.27
CA SER A 54 5.53 -2.53 8.93
C SER A 54 4.24 -3.32 9.22
N GLU A 55 3.09 -2.65 9.15
CA GLU A 55 1.79 -3.19 9.53
C GLU A 55 1.11 -3.87 8.33
N PHE A 56 1.49 -5.13 8.07
CA PHE A 56 1.08 -5.88 6.88
C PHE A 56 -0.44 -5.85 6.57
N PRO A 57 -1.36 -6.07 7.53
CA PRO A 57 -2.80 -6.00 7.23
C PRO A 57 -3.24 -4.63 6.72
N GLY A 58 -2.68 -3.57 7.29
CA GLY A 58 -2.92 -2.19 6.88
C GLY A 58 -2.36 -1.92 5.49
N MET A 59 -1.14 -2.36 5.20
CA MET A 59 -0.51 -2.20 3.89
C MET A 59 -1.25 -2.93 2.78
N LEU A 60 -1.62 -4.19 2.98
CA LEU A 60 -2.29 -4.97 1.93
C LEU A 60 -3.70 -4.45 1.63
N SER A 61 -4.50 -4.18 2.66
CA SER A 61 -5.85 -3.61 2.47
C SER A 61 -5.81 -2.17 1.97
N GLY A 62 -4.85 -1.37 2.44
CA GLY A 62 -4.58 -0.02 1.98
C GLY A 62 -4.19 0.05 0.52
N GLY A 63 -3.31 -0.85 0.06
CA GLY A 63 -2.95 -0.97 -1.35
C GLY A 63 -4.14 -1.36 -2.24
N LEU A 64 -5.02 -2.24 -1.76
CA LEU A 64 -6.26 -2.56 -2.47
C LEU A 64 -7.22 -1.36 -2.54
N CYS A 65 -7.33 -0.57 -1.46
CA CYS A 65 -8.05 0.70 -1.47
C CYS A 65 -7.47 1.67 -2.50
N ALA A 66 -6.14 1.83 -2.51
CA ALA A 66 -5.45 2.71 -3.45
C ALA A 66 -5.73 2.30 -4.90
N LEU A 67 -5.67 1.01 -5.24
CA LEU A 67 -6.00 0.52 -6.58
C LEU A 67 -7.45 0.83 -7.00
N MET A 68 -8.40 0.72 -6.06
CA MET A 68 -9.80 1.07 -6.30
C MET A 68 -10.02 2.58 -6.47
N LEU A 69 -9.19 3.42 -5.84
CA LEU A 69 -9.21 4.86 -6.10
C LEU A 69 -8.57 5.16 -7.45
N GLN A 70 -7.38 4.61 -7.72
CA GLN A 70 -6.59 4.90 -8.92
C GLN A 70 -7.33 4.63 -10.23
N LEU A 71 -8.20 3.60 -10.27
CA LEU A 71 -9.02 3.28 -11.45
C LEU A 71 -10.09 4.34 -11.79
N LEU A 72 -10.36 5.29 -10.88
CA LEU A 72 -11.33 6.37 -11.10
C LEU A 72 -10.75 7.54 -11.90
N HIS A 73 -9.43 7.69 -11.97
CA HIS A 73 -8.81 8.77 -12.74
C HIS A 73 -8.54 8.30 -14.18
N PRO A 74 -9.18 8.88 -15.22
CA PRO A 74 -9.12 8.37 -16.60
C PRO A 74 -7.72 8.16 -17.16
N ARG A 75 -6.83 9.15 -16.96
CA ARG A 75 -5.45 9.11 -17.45
C ARG A 75 -4.58 8.07 -16.71
N ALA A 76 -4.69 7.98 -15.37
CA ALA A 76 -4.00 6.96 -14.60
C ALA A 76 -4.47 5.54 -14.97
N LEU A 77 -5.79 5.37 -15.12
CA LEU A 77 -6.39 4.13 -15.59
C LEU A 77 -5.85 3.74 -16.98
N ALA A 78 -5.80 4.68 -17.94
CA ALA A 78 -5.34 4.41 -19.30
C ALA A 78 -3.90 3.87 -19.31
N GLY A 79 -2.99 4.48 -18.52
CA GLY A 79 -1.61 3.98 -18.39
C GLY A 79 -1.53 2.51 -17.94
N VAL A 80 -2.40 2.10 -17.01
CA VAL A 80 -2.48 0.69 -16.59
C VAL A 80 -3.16 -0.17 -17.65
N TYR A 81 -4.26 0.32 -18.21
CA TYR A 81 -5.11 -0.44 -19.11
C TYR A 81 -4.39 -0.79 -20.42
N ASP A 82 -3.60 0.14 -20.95
CA ASP A 82 -2.94 0.04 -22.24
C ASP A 82 -1.54 -0.59 -22.14
N HIS A 83 -0.82 -0.38 -21.02
CA HIS A 83 0.60 -0.77 -20.89
C HIS A 83 0.88 -1.84 -19.83
N SER A 84 -0.14 -2.38 -19.16
CA SER A 84 0.04 -3.43 -18.15
C SER A 84 -0.52 -4.77 -18.60
N ASN A 85 0.18 -5.85 -18.25
CA ASN A 85 -0.28 -7.23 -18.42
C ASN A 85 -1.28 -7.67 -17.33
N PHE A 86 -2.05 -6.75 -16.75
CA PHE A 86 -2.90 -7.01 -15.58
C PHE A 86 -3.99 -8.07 -15.83
N ARG A 87 -4.44 -8.25 -17.08
CA ARG A 87 -5.42 -9.28 -17.46
C ARG A 87 -4.87 -10.71 -17.30
N THR A 88 -3.56 -10.89 -17.44
CA THR A 88 -2.90 -12.19 -17.43
C THR A 88 -1.97 -12.40 -16.23
N ASP A 89 -1.45 -11.32 -15.63
CA ASP A 89 -0.49 -11.35 -14.52
C ASP A 89 -0.76 -10.24 -13.47
N LEU A 90 -1.96 -10.22 -12.89
CA LEU A 90 -2.28 -9.24 -11.84
C LEU A 90 -1.46 -9.45 -10.57
N ILE A 91 -1.18 -10.70 -10.19
CA ILE A 91 -0.37 -11.01 -9.00
C ILE A 91 1.07 -10.53 -9.18
N GLY A 92 1.69 -10.77 -10.35
CA GLY A 92 3.02 -10.24 -10.64
C GLY A 92 3.04 -8.71 -10.66
N ARG A 93 1.98 -8.06 -11.15
CA ARG A 93 1.83 -6.60 -11.05
C ARG A 93 1.80 -6.11 -9.59
N LEU A 94 0.98 -6.73 -8.75
CA LEU A 94 0.93 -6.42 -7.31
C LEU A 94 2.29 -6.62 -6.62
N ARG A 95 3.02 -7.68 -6.99
CA ARG A 95 4.38 -7.94 -6.48
C ARG A 95 5.35 -6.82 -6.89
N ARG A 96 5.32 -6.35 -8.14
CA ARG A 96 6.19 -5.25 -8.60
C ARG A 96 5.94 -3.95 -7.82
N THR A 97 4.69 -3.58 -7.61
CA THR A 97 4.33 -2.41 -6.78
C THR A 97 4.77 -2.62 -5.32
N THR A 98 4.48 -3.77 -4.73
CA THR A 98 4.87 -4.07 -3.34
C THR A 98 6.39 -4.03 -3.17
N ASN A 99 7.15 -4.54 -4.15
CA ASN A 99 8.61 -4.48 -4.13
C ASN A 99 9.13 -3.04 -4.24
N PHE A 100 8.50 -2.20 -5.06
CA PHE A 100 8.84 -0.79 -5.13
C PHE A 100 8.61 -0.08 -3.79
N VAL A 101 7.41 -0.22 -3.21
CA VAL A 101 7.06 0.38 -1.90
C VAL A 101 7.99 -0.11 -0.80
N ALA A 102 8.22 -1.42 -0.71
CA ALA A 102 9.12 -1.99 0.29
C ALA A 102 10.57 -1.54 0.08
N GLY A 103 11.03 -1.46 -1.16
CA GLY A 103 12.36 -1.01 -1.51
C GLY A 103 12.59 0.46 -1.18
N THR A 104 11.70 1.36 -1.59
CA THR A 104 11.82 2.79 -1.25
C THR A 104 11.65 3.06 0.25
N THR A 105 10.91 2.20 0.95
CA THR A 105 10.75 2.30 2.41
C THR A 105 11.99 1.81 3.16
N TYR A 106 12.43 0.59 2.90
CA TYR A 106 13.34 -0.15 3.79
C TYR A 106 14.71 -0.45 3.18
N ALA A 107 14.92 -0.29 1.88
CA ALA A 107 16.23 -0.57 1.28
C ALA A 107 17.27 0.48 1.74
N PRO A 108 18.57 0.18 1.58
CA PRO A 108 19.61 1.19 1.67
C PRO A 108 19.39 2.30 0.65
N ARG A 109 19.99 3.47 0.89
CA ARG A 109 19.72 4.67 0.08
C ARG A 109 19.99 4.44 -1.40
N ALA A 110 21.16 3.89 -1.74
CA ALA A 110 21.56 3.66 -3.12
C ALA A 110 20.58 2.74 -3.87
N GLU A 111 20.12 1.66 -3.21
CA GLU A 111 19.15 0.72 -3.79
C GLU A 111 17.77 1.37 -4.00
N ALA A 112 17.32 2.17 -3.03
CA ALA A 112 16.07 2.91 -3.15
C ALA A 112 16.11 3.94 -4.29
N GLU A 113 17.22 4.66 -4.44
CA GLU A 113 17.45 5.62 -5.53
C GLU A 113 17.51 4.94 -6.90
N GLN A 114 18.14 3.76 -6.99
CA GLN A 114 18.15 2.95 -8.22
C GLN A 114 16.75 2.47 -8.61
N LEU A 115 15.93 2.06 -7.63
CA LEU A 115 14.52 1.69 -7.87
C LEU A 115 13.72 2.87 -8.41
N ILE A 116 13.88 4.06 -7.82
CA ILE A 116 13.23 5.29 -8.27
C ILE A 116 13.68 5.62 -9.70
N ALA A 117 14.98 5.61 -9.98
CA ALA A 117 15.52 5.88 -11.32
C ALA A 117 14.98 4.88 -12.36
N ARG A 118 14.87 3.59 -12.00
CA ARG A 118 14.29 2.55 -12.86
C ARG A 118 12.82 2.84 -13.17
N VAL A 119 12.01 3.19 -12.17
CA VAL A 119 10.59 3.52 -12.39
C VAL A 119 10.44 4.77 -13.25
N ARG A 120 11.23 5.82 -12.99
CA ARG A 120 11.27 7.03 -13.85
C ARG A 120 11.56 6.68 -15.31
N LYS A 121 12.57 5.83 -15.55
CA LYS A 121 12.91 5.35 -16.89
C LYS A 121 11.78 4.54 -17.52
N ILE A 122 11.06 3.71 -16.78
CA ILE A 122 9.89 3.00 -17.31
C ILE A 122 8.80 4.00 -17.68
N HIS A 123 8.45 4.92 -16.78
CA HIS A 123 7.38 5.90 -16.97
C HIS A 123 7.66 6.84 -18.15
N SER A 124 8.93 7.17 -18.45
CA SER A 124 9.27 8.03 -19.60
C SER A 124 8.92 7.43 -20.97
N HIS A 125 8.60 6.13 -21.04
CA HIS A 125 8.19 5.46 -22.27
C HIS A 125 6.67 5.17 -22.30
N ILE A 126 5.95 5.44 -21.22
CA ILE A 126 4.52 5.16 -21.10
C ILE A 126 3.74 6.43 -21.38
N ARG A 127 3.17 6.50 -22.58
CA ARG A 127 2.31 7.58 -23.06
C ARG A 127 1.22 7.03 -23.95
N GLY A 128 0.12 7.77 -24.10
CA GLY A 128 -1.00 7.35 -24.93
C GLY A 128 -2.15 8.35 -24.88
N HIS A 129 -3.34 7.87 -25.24
CA HIS A 129 -4.58 8.63 -25.15
C HIS A 129 -5.61 7.83 -24.36
N THR A 130 -6.45 8.49 -23.57
CA THR A 130 -7.61 7.88 -22.94
C THR A 130 -8.64 7.44 -24.00
N ALA A 131 -9.68 6.71 -23.59
CA ALA A 131 -10.73 6.26 -24.50
C ALA A 131 -11.45 7.40 -25.25
N ASP A 132 -11.47 8.59 -24.66
CA ASP A 132 -12.02 9.84 -25.18
C ASP A 132 -10.97 10.74 -25.87
N GLY A 133 -9.76 10.24 -26.12
CA GLY A 133 -8.73 10.93 -26.90
C GLY A 133 -7.90 11.95 -26.13
N VAL A 134 -7.97 11.98 -24.80
CA VAL A 134 -7.16 12.90 -23.99
C VAL A 134 -5.74 12.33 -23.84
N PRO A 135 -4.67 13.07 -24.19
CA PRO A 135 -3.31 12.58 -24.05
C PRO A 135 -2.93 12.37 -22.59
N TYR A 136 -2.08 11.37 -22.33
CA TYR A 136 -1.48 11.13 -21.03
C TYR A 136 -0.02 10.70 -21.16
N GLU A 137 0.76 11.00 -20.13
CA GLU A 137 2.10 10.48 -19.91
C GLU A 137 2.21 9.98 -18.46
N ALA A 138 2.83 8.83 -18.22
CA ALA A 138 2.92 8.27 -16.87
C ALA A 138 3.84 9.07 -15.93
N ASN A 139 4.67 9.96 -16.49
CA ASN A 139 5.51 10.90 -15.77
C ASN A 139 4.86 12.30 -15.64
N ASP A 140 3.58 12.48 -15.97
CA ASP A 140 2.83 13.70 -15.66
C ASP A 140 2.87 13.92 -14.13
N PRO A 141 3.38 15.08 -13.65
CA PRO A 141 3.53 15.34 -12.22
C PRO A 141 2.23 15.24 -11.43
N GLN A 142 1.09 15.65 -12.00
CA GLN A 142 -0.21 15.60 -11.34
C GLN A 142 -0.77 14.18 -11.28
N LEU A 143 -0.49 13.35 -12.29
CA LEU A 143 -0.84 11.92 -12.24
C LEU A 143 -0.01 11.16 -11.22
N LEU A 144 1.29 11.49 -11.10
CA LEU A 144 2.15 10.94 -10.06
C LEU A 144 1.63 11.31 -8.67
N THR A 145 1.22 12.56 -8.48
CA THR A 145 0.59 13.03 -7.23
C THR A 145 -0.68 12.24 -6.92
N TRP A 146 -1.57 12.02 -7.90
CA TRP A 146 -2.80 11.24 -7.70
C TRP A 146 -2.52 9.80 -7.23
N VAL A 147 -1.61 9.12 -7.93
CA VAL A 147 -1.22 7.74 -7.60
C VAL A 147 -0.62 7.68 -6.19
N HIS A 148 0.24 8.63 -5.84
CA HIS A 148 0.84 8.70 -4.52
C HIS A 148 -0.17 9.00 -3.41
N VAL A 149 -1.01 10.02 -3.59
CA VAL A 149 -1.97 10.44 -2.55
C VAL A 149 -2.95 9.32 -2.24
N THR A 150 -3.46 8.62 -3.26
CA THR A 150 -4.35 7.46 -3.06
C THR A 150 -3.65 6.30 -2.35
N GLU A 151 -2.36 6.09 -2.61
CA GLU A 151 -1.52 5.09 -1.96
C GLU A 151 -1.26 5.43 -0.48
N ALA A 152 -0.73 6.62 -0.20
CA ALA A 152 -0.47 7.07 1.16
C ALA A 152 -1.75 7.13 2.01
N TYR A 153 -2.86 7.63 1.44
CA TYR A 153 -4.17 7.57 2.07
C TYR A 153 -4.56 6.13 2.42
N GLY A 154 -4.48 5.20 1.46
CA GLY A 154 -4.84 3.81 1.67
C GLY A 154 -4.04 3.17 2.81
N PHE A 155 -2.72 3.36 2.84
CA PHE A 155 -1.84 2.80 3.86
C PHE A 155 -2.11 3.39 5.26
N LEU A 156 -2.27 4.71 5.36
CA LEU A 156 -2.61 5.35 6.62
C LEU A 156 -3.96 4.85 7.17
N GLN A 157 -5.00 4.83 6.33
CA GLN A 157 -6.33 4.36 6.75
C GLN A 157 -6.30 2.87 7.11
N GLY A 158 -5.54 2.05 6.38
CA GLY A 158 -5.32 0.65 6.71
C GLY A 158 -4.67 0.47 8.09
N CYS A 159 -3.63 1.25 8.40
CA CYS A 159 -2.97 1.22 9.71
C CYS A 159 -3.94 1.62 10.83
N ARG A 160 -4.66 2.73 10.65
CA ARG A 160 -5.69 3.22 11.59
C ARG A 160 -6.77 2.19 11.87
N ARG A 161 -7.27 1.56 10.80
CA ARG A 161 -8.44 0.70 10.88
C ARG A 161 -8.12 -0.69 11.44
N TYR A 162 -6.93 -1.21 11.12
CA TYR A 162 -6.59 -2.61 11.36
C TYR A 162 -5.49 -2.83 12.39
N CYS A 163 -4.68 -1.81 12.69
CA CYS A 163 -3.40 -2.02 13.36
C CYS A 163 -3.33 -1.31 14.70
N ARG A 164 -3.47 0.02 14.72
CA ARG A 164 -3.41 0.83 15.95
C ARG A 164 -3.99 2.22 15.74
N ARG A 165 -4.24 2.94 16.84
CA ARG A 165 -4.61 4.37 16.80
C ARG A 165 -3.44 5.18 16.24
N VAL A 166 -3.74 6.07 15.29
CA VAL A 166 -2.77 7.01 14.71
C VAL A 166 -3.23 8.43 15.06
N PRO A 167 -2.51 9.16 15.94
CA PRO A 167 -2.75 10.58 16.20
C PRO A 167 -2.66 11.45 14.93
N ALA A 168 -3.30 12.62 14.92
CA ALA A 168 -3.28 13.53 13.77
C ALA A 168 -1.85 14.00 13.42
N ALA A 169 -1.08 14.43 14.41
CA ALA A 169 0.32 14.83 14.20
C ALA A 169 1.21 13.68 13.63
N ILE A 170 0.93 12.42 13.98
CA ILE A 170 1.60 11.27 13.38
C ILE A 170 1.17 11.08 11.92
N ALA A 171 -0.10 11.29 11.60
CA ALA A 171 -0.59 11.21 10.23
C ALA A 171 0.00 12.30 9.33
N ASP A 172 0.08 13.53 9.81
CA ASP A 172 0.70 14.63 9.04
C ASP A 172 2.18 14.36 8.82
N ARG A 173 2.91 13.93 9.86
CA ARG A 173 4.31 13.49 9.71
C ARG A 173 4.46 12.36 8.69
N TYR A 174 3.52 11.41 8.66
CA TYR A 174 3.55 10.35 7.65
C TYR A 174 3.40 10.89 6.23
N TYR A 175 2.46 11.79 5.97
CA TYR A 175 2.29 12.39 4.65
C TYR A 175 3.50 13.22 4.22
N ASP A 176 4.04 14.05 5.13
CA ASP A 176 5.24 14.84 4.87
C ASP A 176 6.49 13.98 4.64
N GLU A 177 6.61 12.83 5.32
CA GLU A 177 7.67 11.87 5.01
C GLU A 177 7.43 11.23 3.63
N ALA A 178 6.25 10.65 3.42
CA ALA A 178 5.93 9.80 2.27
C ALA A 178 6.04 10.54 0.93
N ARG A 179 5.75 11.85 0.89
CA ARG A 179 5.84 12.66 -0.34
C ARG A 179 7.22 12.65 -0.97
N ARG A 180 8.29 12.44 -0.19
CA ARG A 180 9.68 12.42 -0.67
C ARG A 180 9.89 11.40 -1.81
N VAL A 181 9.19 10.26 -1.77
CA VAL A 181 9.27 9.25 -2.85
C VAL A 181 8.53 9.73 -4.10
N ALA A 182 7.38 10.38 -3.93
CA ALA A 182 6.61 10.93 -5.05
C ALA A 182 7.36 12.06 -5.76
N GLU A 183 7.93 12.98 -4.99
CA GLU A 183 8.75 14.08 -5.51
C GLU A 183 9.98 13.56 -6.26
N ALA A 184 10.65 12.53 -5.71
CA ALA A 184 11.76 11.87 -6.40
C ALA A 184 11.32 11.21 -7.72
N LEU A 185 10.08 10.70 -7.81
CA LEU A 185 9.50 10.21 -9.06
C LEU A 185 9.11 11.32 -10.04
N GLY A 186 9.01 12.58 -9.59
CA GLY A 186 8.64 13.75 -10.39
C GLY A 186 7.24 14.30 -10.13
N ALA A 187 6.58 13.88 -9.05
CA ALA A 187 5.32 14.46 -8.61
C ALA A 187 5.49 15.94 -8.19
N ALA A 188 4.43 16.73 -8.31
CA ALA A 188 4.40 18.14 -7.95
C ALA A 188 3.24 18.44 -6.98
N ASP A 189 3.40 19.46 -6.14
CA ASP A 189 2.38 19.92 -5.19
C ASP A 189 1.82 18.79 -4.31
N VAL A 190 2.71 17.89 -3.85
CA VAL A 190 2.30 16.69 -3.12
C VAL A 190 1.78 17.06 -1.73
N PRO A 191 0.55 16.70 -1.36
CA PRO A 191 0.01 16.92 -0.02
C PRO A 191 0.89 16.34 1.09
N ALA A 192 1.16 17.15 2.12
CA ALA A 192 2.00 16.81 3.26
C ALA A 192 1.22 16.67 4.59
N SER A 193 -0.12 16.72 4.54
CA SER A 193 -1.00 16.60 5.72
C SER A 193 -2.36 16.02 5.35
N GLU A 194 -3.12 15.56 6.35
CA GLU A 194 -4.50 15.09 6.16
C GLU A 194 -5.39 16.16 5.52
N ALA A 195 -5.31 17.39 6.03
CA ALA A 195 -6.10 18.50 5.51
C ALA A 195 -5.79 18.79 4.03
N GLN A 196 -4.52 18.71 3.64
CA GLN A 196 -4.11 18.88 2.25
C GLN A 196 -4.54 17.69 1.37
N VAL A 197 -4.53 16.46 1.89
CA VAL A 197 -5.03 15.28 1.18
C VAL A 197 -6.53 15.40 0.92
N ASP A 198 -7.31 15.82 1.93
CA ASP A 198 -8.75 16.03 1.78
C ASP A 198 -9.05 17.15 0.77
N ALA A 199 -8.31 18.26 0.84
CA ALA A 199 -8.42 19.36 -0.13
C ALA A 199 -8.04 18.91 -1.55
N TYR A 200 -6.98 18.10 -1.67
CA TYR A 200 -6.57 17.54 -2.95
C TYR A 200 -7.64 16.62 -3.52
N PHE A 201 -8.20 15.70 -2.73
CA PHE A 201 -9.33 14.87 -3.18
C PHE A 201 -10.49 15.72 -3.67
N ALA A 202 -10.90 16.74 -2.91
CA ALA A 202 -11.98 17.64 -3.33
C ALA A 202 -11.68 18.32 -4.69
N SER A 203 -10.43 18.73 -4.93
CA SER A 203 -10.01 19.38 -6.17
C SER A 203 -10.07 18.47 -7.41
N VAL A 204 -9.80 17.17 -7.24
CA VAL A 204 -9.77 16.21 -8.36
C VAL A 204 -11.10 15.51 -8.61
N LEU A 205 -12.08 15.61 -7.70
CA LEU A 205 -13.38 14.92 -7.80
C LEU A 205 -14.05 15.09 -9.16
N GLY A 206 -14.03 16.31 -9.74
CA GLY A 206 -14.65 16.60 -11.03
C GLY A 206 -14.01 15.89 -12.23
N ALA A 207 -12.77 15.41 -12.09
CA ALA A 207 -12.05 14.67 -13.12
C ALA A 207 -12.21 13.14 -12.99
N LEU A 208 -12.73 12.65 -11.86
CA LEU A 208 -12.89 11.23 -11.60
C LEU A 208 -14.15 10.69 -12.29
N ARG A 209 -14.09 9.46 -12.79
CA ARG A 209 -15.27 8.77 -13.36
C ARG A 209 -15.17 7.26 -13.22
N MET A 210 -16.34 6.61 -13.24
CA MET A 210 -16.45 5.15 -13.34
C MET A 210 -16.99 4.81 -14.73
N ASP A 211 -16.13 4.39 -15.65
CA ASP A 211 -16.51 4.02 -17.02
C ASP A 211 -16.39 2.51 -17.27
N ALA A 212 -16.53 2.08 -18.54
CA ALA A 212 -16.44 0.67 -18.91
C ALA A 212 -15.06 0.07 -18.61
N ARG A 213 -13.98 0.83 -18.82
CA ARG A 213 -12.61 0.38 -18.51
C ARG A 213 -12.42 0.29 -17.00
N SER A 214 -12.92 1.27 -16.25
CA SER A 214 -12.87 1.24 -14.78
C SER A 214 -13.60 0.01 -14.20
N ARG A 215 -14.77 -0.33 -14.76
CA ARG A 215 -15.56 -1.52 -14.39
C ARG A 215 -14.82 -2.82 -14.66
N GLU A 216 -14.25 -2.98 -15.85
CA GLU A 216 -13.46 -4.18 -16.20
C GLU A 216 -12.28 -4.36 -15.23
N VAL A 217 -11.50 -3.30 -14.99
CA VAL A 217 -10.36 -3.37 -14.07
C VAL A 217 -10.83 -3.69 -12.65
N LEU A 218 -11.95 -3.12 -12.21
CA LEU A 218 -12.51 -3.44 -10.90
C LEU A 218 -12.96 -4.91 -10.82
N ASP A 219 -13.60 -5.45 -11.85
CA ASP A 219 -14.04 -6.85 -11.89
C ASP A 219 -12.85 -7.81 -11.81
N ILE A 220 -11.77 -7.52 -12.55
CA ILE A 220 -10.53 -8.32 -12.50
C ILE A 220 -9.84 -8.16 -11.13
N LEU A 221 -9.76 -6.94 -10.58
CA LEU A 221 -9.23 -6.71 -9.24
C LEU A 221 -10.03 -7.50 -8.21
N THR A 222 -11.36 -7.55 -8.37
CA THR A 222 -12.15 -8.37 -7.48
C THR A 222 -11.82 -9.84 -7.69
N SER A 223 -11.68 -10.34 -8.92
CA SER A 223 -11.49 -11.78 -9.20
C SER A 223 -10.16 -12.39 -8.75
N ILE A 224 -9.17 -11.58 -8.32
CA ILE A 224 -7.85 -12.03 -7.86
C ILE A 224 -7.95 -13.17 -6.83
N GLN A 225 -7.38 -14.33 -7.16
CA GLN A 225 -7.16 -15.41 -6.19
C GLN A 225 -5.83 -15.19 -5.46
N LEU A 226 -5.86 -14.52 -4.31
CA LEU A 226 -4.70 -14.53 -3.42
C LEU A 226 -4.53 -15.95 -2.87
N PRO A 227 -3.31 -16.54 -2.83
CA PRO A 227 -3.10 -17.93 -2.44
C PRO A 227 -3.23 -18.16 -0.92
N VAL A 228 -4.31 -17.67 -0.30
CA VAL A 228 -4.53 -17.69 1.16
C VAL A 228 -4.79 -19.11 1.70
N PRO A 229 -4.23 -19.46 2.86
CA PRO A 229 -4.36 -20.77 3.44
C PRO A 229 -5.67 -20.81 4.23
N ALA A 230 -6.43 -21.89 4.06
CA ALA A 230 -7.75 -22.04 4.66
C ALA A 230 -7.69 -21.99 6.20
N ALA A 231 -8.17 -20.87 6.76
CA ALA A 231 -8.94 -20.69 7.99
C ALA A 231 -9.21 -19.18 8.19
N GLY A 232 -10.39 -18.69 7.81
CA GLY A 232 -10.87 -17.33 8.13
C GLY A 232 -10.23 -16.14 7.39
N LEU A 233 -9.10 -16.32 6.72
CA LEU A 233 -8.46 -15.32 5.85
C LEU A 233 -8.70 -15.69 4.39
N SER A 234 -9.75 -15.14 3.78
CA SER A 234 -10.05 -15.35 2.35
C SER A 234 -9.66 -14.14 1.50
N ARG A 235 -9.51 -14.32 0.18
CA ARG A 235 -9.51 -13.25 -0.84
C ARG A 235 -10.52 -12.14 -0.50
N GLY A 236 -11.74 -12.56 -0.17
CA GLY A 236 -12.85 -11.66 0.12
C GLY A 236 -12.58 -10.76 1.31
N VAL A 237 -11.88 -11.24 2.35
CA VAL A 237 -11.63 -10.45 3.56
C VAL A 237 -10.73 -9.25 3.26
N PHE A 238 -9.62 -9.41 2.55
CA PHE A 238 -8.71 -8.29 2.27
C PHE A 238 -9.29 -7.31 1.25
N LEU A 239 -9.97 -7.79 0.22
CA LEU A 239 -10.64 -6.93 -0.75
C LEU A 239 -11.78 -6.13 -0.09
N SER A 240 -12.66 -6.81 0.66
CA SER A 240 -13.73 -6.14 1.40
C SER A 240 -13.18 -5.21 2.49
N ALA A 241 -12.07 -5.56 3.15
CA ALA A 241 -11.38 -4.66 4.08
C ALA A 241 -10.78 -3.44 3.36
N GLY A 242 -10.21 -3.59 2.16
CA GLY A 242 -9.80 -2.45 1.34
C GLY A 242 -10.98 -1.55 0.98
N THR A 243 -12.12 -2.13 0.63
CA THR A 243 -13.35 -1.38 0.32
C THR A 243 -13.85 -0.59 1.54
N ALA A 244 -13.63 -1.10 2.76
CA ALA A 244 -14.01 -0.41 3.99
C ALA A 244 -13.17 0.85 4.29
N LEU A 245 -12.07 1.07 3.57
CA LEU A 245 -11.19 2.24 3.71
C LEU A 245 -11.55 3.38 2.74
N LEU A 246 -12.38 3.10 1.74
CA LEU A 246 -12.75 4.09 0.71
C LEU A 246 -13.45 5.29 1.34
N PRO A 247 -13.12 6.53 0.92
CA PRO A 247 -13.96 7.70 1.18
C PRO A 247 -15.40 7.46 0.69
N GLY A 248 -16.37 8.15 1.31
CA GLY A 248 -17.80 8.01 0.96
C GLY A 248 -18.05 8.22 -0.53
N TRP A 249 -17.52 9.30 -1.10
CA TRP A 249 -17.64 9.62 -2.53
C TRP A 249 -17.12 8.50 -3.44
N ALA A 250 -16.01 7.84 -3.08
CA ALA A 250 -15.44 6.75 -3.87
C ALA A 250 -16.30 5.50 -3.77
N SER A 251 -16.83 5.21 -2.58
CA SER A 251 -17.79 4.12 -2.36
C SER A 251 -19.02 4.26 -3.26
N ASP A 252 -19.52 5.49 -3.39
CA ASP A 252 -20.69 5.80 -4.21
C ASP A 252 -20.38 5.74 -5.70
N MET A 253 -19.24 6.30 -6.14
CA MET A 253 -18.78 6.18 -7.54
C MET A 253 -18.55 4.73 -7.99
N LEU A 254 -18.06 3.88 -7.09
CA LEU A 254 -17.86 2.45 -7.35
C LEU A 254 -19.17 1.63 -7.26
N GLY A 255 -20.31 2.29 -6.98
CA GLY A 255 -21.63 1.65 -6.93
C GLY A 255 -21.75 0.61 -5.81
N ARG A 256 -21.09 0.82 -4.66
CA ARG A 256 -21.11 -0.16 -3.56
C ARG A 256 -22.49 -0.22 -2.92
N THR A 257 -23.09 -1.42 -2.90
CA THR A 257 -24.40 -1.63 -2.27
C THR A 257 -24.30 -1.58 -0.75
N ALA A 258 -25.44 -1.38 -0.06
CA ALA A 258 -25.51 -1.45 1.39
C ALA A 258 -24.98 -2.78 1.94
N THR A 259 -25.31 -3.90 1.28
CA THR A 259 -24.81 -5.23 1.64
C THR A 259 -23.29 -5.34 1.48
N GLN A 260 -22.73 -4.82 0.39
CA GLN A 260 -21.28 -4.81 0.17
C GLN A 260 -20.55 -3.95 1.21
N ARG A 261 -21.15 -2.81 1.62
CA ARG A 261 -20.62 -1.97 2.70
C ARG A 261 -20.68 -2.66 4.06
N ALA A 262 -21.78 -3.34 4.37
CA ALA A 262 -21.91 -4.14 5.59
C ALA A 262 -20.88 -5.27 5.64
N GLN A 263 -20.68 -5.99 4.53
CA GLN A 263 -19.65 -7.01 4.39
C GLN A 263 -18.25 -6.42 4.58
N ALA A 264 -17.96 -5.27 3.98
CA ALA A 264 -16.70 -4.54 4.15
C ALA A 264 -16.43 -4.23 5.62
N HIS A 265 -17.43 -3.74 6.36
CA HIS A 265 -17.29 -3.49 7.80
C HIS A 265 -17.10 -4.76 8.64
N ALA A 266 -17.74 -5.87 8.27
CA ALA A 266 -17.54 -7.16 8.93
C ALA A 266 -16.11 -7.68 8.71
N SER A 267 -15.63 -7.68 7.45
CA SER A 267 -14.25 -8.04 7.11
C SER A 267 -13.24 -7.14 7.81
N ALA A 268 -13.54 -5.85 7.94
CA ALA A 268 -12.70 -4.90 8.64
C ALA A 268 -12.56 -5.21 10.14
N ARG A 269 -13.64 -5.67 10.80
CA ARG A 269 -13.59 -6.13 12.21
C ARG A 269 -12.76 -7.41 12.36
N LEU A 270 -12.98 -8.38 11.46
CA LEU A 270 -12.23 -9.62 11.43
C LEU A 270 -10.73 -9.36 11.24
N LEU A 271 -10.35 -8.55 10.24
CA LEU A 271 -8.96 -8.26 9.96
C LEU A 271 -8.27 -7.55 11.14
N ARG A 272 -8.97 -6.63 11.81
CA ARG A 272 -8.47 -5.99 13.04
C ARG A 272 -8.21 -7.01 14.15
N SER A 273 -9.10 -7.98 14.35
CA SER A 273 -8.89 -9.04 15.37
C SER A 273 -7.70 -9.96 15.04
N LEU A 274 -7.40 -10.17 13.76
CA LEU A 274 -6.31 -11.04 13.31
C LEU A 274 -4.96 -10.32 13.22
N SER A 275 -4.94 -8.98 13.27
CA SER A 275 -3.71 -8.18 13.12
C SER A 275 -2.54 -8.59 14.05
N PRO A 276 -2.75 -8.92 15.35
CA PRO A 276 -1.67 -9.40 16.22
C PRO A 276 -1.01 -10.71 15.74
N LEU A 277 -1.76 -11.56 15.03
CA LEU A 277 -1.23 -12.81 14.45
C LEU A 277 -0.30 -12.51 13.28
N PHE A 278 -0.63 -11.54 12.44
CA PHE A 278 0.25 -11.11 11.34
C PHE A 278 1.56 -10.53 11.86
N ARG A 279 1.52 -9.70 12.91
CA ARG A 279 2.75 -9.20 13.55
C ARG A 279 3.61 -10.33 14.09
N THR A 280 3.01 -11.37 14.66
CA THR A 280 3.74 -12.53 15.15
C THR A 280 4.28 -13.41 14.03
N ALA A 281 3.53 -13.57 12.94
CA ALA A 281 3.93 -14.32 11.78
C ALA A 281 5.09 -13.64 11.02
N LEU A 282 5.11 -12.31 10.96
CA LEU A 282 6.02 -11.53 10.11
C LEU A 282 7.13 -10.82 10.90
N ARG A 283 7.47 -11.32 12.10
CA ARG A 283 8.51 -10.72 12.96
C ARG A 283 9.86 -10.56 12.27
N ASP A 284 10.22 -11.48 11.39
CA ASP A 284 11.47 -11.44 10.63
C ASP A 284 11.29 -10.89 9.20
N GLY A 285 10.36 -9.94 9.02
CA GLY A 285 10.06 -9.25 7.77
C GLY A 285 11.15 -8.27 7.30
N LEU A 286 10.87 -7.54 6.22
CA LEU A 286 11.80 -6.55 5.65
C LEU A 286 12.08 -5.40 6.64
N SER A 287 11.06 -4.96 7.38
CA SER A 287 11.23 -3.96 8.44
C SER A 287 12.22 -4.42 9.52
N ALA A 288 12.20 -5.70 9.91
CA ALA A 288 13.15 -6.25 10.87
C ALA A 288 14.57 -6.36 10.31
N ARG A 289 14.73 -6.65 9.02
CA ARG A 289 16.05 -6.58 8.33
C ARG A 289 16.60 -5.16 8.32
N ALA A 290 15.76 -4.18 7.99
CA ALA A 290 16.15 -2.77 8.02
C ALA A 290 16.50 -2.29 9.44
N CYS A 291 15.77 -2.72 10.47
CA CYS A 291 16.14 -2.46 11.86
C CYS A 291 17.50 -3.06 12.23
N ARG A 292 17.79 -4.31 11.79
CA ARG A 292 19.11 -4.92 11.97
C ARG A 292 20.22 -4.14 11.26
N ARG A 293 19.97 -3.63 10.06
CA ARG A 293 20.90 -2.73 9.35
C ARG A 293 21.24 -1.52 10.21
N MET A 294 20.27 -0.97 10.92
CA MET A 294 20.43 0.15 11.84
C MET A 294 20.91 -0.25 13.24
N GLN A 295 21.15 -1.54 13.50
CA GLN A 295 21.51 -2.08 14.82
C GLN A 295 20.47 -1.78 15.91
N LEU A 296 19.18 -1.76 15.53
CA LEU A 296 18.05 -1.45 16.41
C LEU A 296 17.10 -2.66 16.56
N PRO A 297 16.41 -2.78 17.70
CA PRO A 297 15.44 -3.85 17.89
C PRO A 297 14.16 -3.60 17.07
N PRO A 298 13.66 -4.57 16.27
CA PRO A 298 12.44 -4.39 15.47
C PRO A 298 11.18 -4.02 16.27
N ALA A 299 11.19 -4.30 17.59
CA ALA A 299 10.09 -3.95 18.49
C ALA A 299 9.84 -2.43 18.57
N MET A 300 10.84 -1.58 18.30
CA MET A 300 10.68 -0.12 18.31
C MET A 300 9.60 0.39 17.33
N LEU A 301 9.30 -0.39 16.27
CA LEU A 301 8.30 -0.02 15.27
C LEU A 301 6.86 -0.18 15.77
N LEU A 302 6.66 -0.82 16.92
CA LEU A 302 5.35 -1.04 17.54
C LEU A 302 4.83 0.21 18.25
N GLU A 303 5.72 1.14 18.60
CA GLU A 303 5.44 2.37 19.35
C GLU A 303 5.63 3.59 18.45
N TRP A 304 4.88 4.66 18.74
CA TRP A 304 5.15 5.95 18.10
C TRP A 304 6.38 6.60 18.75
N PRO A 305 7.20 7.35 18.00
CA PRO A 305 8.29 8.10 18.61
C PRO A 305 7.74 9.09 19.65
N ASP A 306 8.46 9.32 20.75
CA ASP A 306 8.06 10.21 21.85
C ASP A 306 7.91 11.69 21.44
N SER A 307 8.24 12.04 20.19
CA SER A 307 8.16 13.40 19.63
C SER A 307 6.79 13.75 19.03
N VAL A 308 5.70 13.49 19.76
CA VAL A 308 4.33 13.91 19.40
C VAL A 308 3.75 14.83 20.45
#